data_AF-A0A246GBY6-F1
#
_entry.id   AF-A0A246GBY6-F1
#
_cell.length_a   1.000
_cell.length_b   1.000
_cell.length_c   1.000
_cell.angle_alpha   90.00
_cell.angle_beta   90.00
_cell.angle_gamma   90.00
#
_symmetry.space_group_name_H-M   'P 1'
#
loop_
_entity.id
_entity.type
_entity.pdbx_description
1 polymer ?
#
loop_
_entity_poly.entity_id
_entity_poly.type
_entity_poly.pdbx_seq_one_letter_code
_entity_poly.pdbx_strand_id
1 'polypeptide(L)'
;MDINQQELYEYARLRIKQKRRLYFHFVIWFTASLFLLFANYILNTFPSFNWSIWVISIWALFFILHFIRVFITERFMNKKWEREQIEKLVFKQQRKLEQLQKDIQKNA
;
A
#
# COMPACT_ATOMS: atom_id res chain seq x y z
N MET A 1 8.40 -5.14 30.09
CA MET A 1 8.72 -4.29 28.93
C MET A 1 8.47 -2.86 29.35
N ASP A 2 9.44 -1.97 29.16
CA ASP A 2 9.31 -0.55 29.45
C ASP A 2 8.12 0.03 28.67
N ILE A 3 7.22 0.76 29.33
CA ILE A 3 5.94 1.24 28.78
C ILE A 3 6.17 2.06 27.51
N ASN A 4 7.28 2.82 27.47
CA ASN A 4 7.69 3.63 26.32
C ASN A 4 7.97 2.78 25.05
N GLN A 5 8.54 1.58 25.21
CA GLN A 5 8.82 0.69 24.07
C GLN A 5 7.54 0.08 23.48
N GLN A 6 6.55 -0.19 24.33
CA GLN A 6 5.24 -0.68 23.87
C GLN A 6 4.49 0.39 23.07
N GLU A 7 4.53 1.64 23.52
CA GLU A 7 3.90 2.76 22.81
C GLU A 7 4.55 3.03 21.44
N LEU A 8 5.88 3.03 21.37
CA LEU A 8 6.62 3.16 20.11
C LEU A 8 6.25 2.06 19.11
N TYR A 9 6.15 0.81 19.61
CA TYR A 9 5.76 -0.33 18.79
C TYR A 9 4.32 -0.22 18.28
N GLU A 10 3.36 0.10 19.15
CA GLU A 10 1.95 0.26 18.75
C GLU A 10 1.77 1.41 17.77
N TYR A 11 2.47 2.54 17.97
CA TYR A 11 2.49 3.64 17.00
C TYR A 11 3.01 3.17 15.63
N ALA A 12 4.15 2.48 15.60
CA ALA A 12 4.73 1.99 14.37
C ALA A 12 3.80 1.02 13.63
N ARG A 13 3.15 0.11 14.37
CA ARG A 13 2.17 -0.84 13.86
C ARG A 13 0.97 -0.13 13.22
N LEU A 14 0.40 0.87 13.88
CA LEU A 14 -0.72 1.65 13.35
C LEU A 14 -0.35 2.36 12.04
N ARG A 15 0.86 2.91 11.94
CA ARG A 15 1.34 3.59 10.72
C ARG A 15 1.50 2.63 9.54
N ILE A 16 1.97 1.40 9.77
CA ILE A 16 2.08 0.38 8.71
C ILE A 16 0.68 -0.07 8.24
N LYS A 17 -0.27 -0.27 9.17
CA LYS A 17 -1.66 -0.62 8.83
C LYS A 17 -2.34 0.46 7.97
N GLN A 18 -2.09 1.74 8.26
CA GLN A 18 -2.59 2.86 7.46
C GLN A 18 -2.04 2.85 6.02
N LYS A 19 -0.72 2.68 5.85
CA LYS A 19 -0.09 2.59 4.52
C LYS A 19 -0.66 1.45 3.68
N ARG A 20 -0.88 0.29 4.30
CA ARG A 20 -1.48 -0.87 3.63
C ARG A 20 -2.91 -0.58 3.15
N ARG A 21 -3.74 0.05 3.97
CA ARG A 21 -5.12 0.41 3.61
C ARG A 21 -5.15 1.45 2.48
N LEU A 22 -4.26 2.44 2.50
CA LEU A 22 -4.15 3.45 1.46
C LEU A 22 -3.80 2.81 0.11
N TYR A 23 -2.79 1.94 0.07
CA TYR A 23 -2.40 1.23 -1.15
C TYR A 23 -3.55 0.36 -1.68
N PHE A 24 -4.24 -0.36 -0.79
CA PHE A 24 -5.41 -1.15 -1.16
C PHE A 24 -6.53 -0.31 -1.78
N HIS A 25 -6.86 0.85 -1.19
CA HIS A 25 -7.85 1.78 -1.71
C HIS A 25 -7.41 2.37 -3.07
N PHE A 26 -6.16 2.78 -3.18
CA PHE A 26 -5.62 3.35 -4.42
C PHE A 26 -5.75 2.37 -5.59
N VAL A 27 -5.39 1.10 -5.37
CA VAL A 27 -5.48 0.08 -6.42
C VAL A 27 -6.93 -0.25 -6.78
N ILE A 28 -7.85 -0.31 -5.82
CA ILE A 28 -9.29 -0.48 -6.12
C ILE A 28 -9.83 0.69 -6.90
N TRP A 29 -9.56 1.92 -6.47
CA TRP A 29 -10.08 3.12 -7.10
C TRP A 29 -9.56 3.26 -8.54
N PHE A 30 -8.26 3.00 -8.76
CA PHE A 30 -7.67 2.97 -10.10
C PHE A 30 -8.29 1.89 -10.99
N THR A 31 -8.53 0.70 -10.43
CA THR A 31 -9.17 -0.41 -11.14
C THR A 31 -10.62 -0.10 -11.51
N ALA A 32 -11.40 0.42 -10.55
CA ALA A 32 -12.80 0.80 -10.75
C ALA A 32 -12.96 1.96 -11.73
N SER A 33 -12.05 2.94 -11.71
CA SER A 33 -12.04 4.06 -12.65
C SER A 33 -11.81 3.58 -14.09
N LEU A 34 -10.83 2.70 -14.33
CA LEU A 34 -10.60 2.09 -15.63
C LEU A 34 -11.79 1.21 -16.07
N PHE A 35 -12.39 0.45 -15.15
CA PHE A 35 -13.58 -0.35 -15.44
C PHE A 35 -14.78 0.51 -15.86
N LEU A 36 -15.02 1.64 -15.21
CA LEU A 36 -16.11 2.56 -15.56
C LEU A 36 -15.90 3.22 -16.93
N LEU A 37 -14.67 3.60 -17.27
CA LEU A 37 -14.33 4.08 -18.61
C LEU A 37 -14.63 3.01 -19.68
N PHE A 38 -14.32 1.75 -19.38
CA PHE A 38 -14.60 0.63 -20.25
C PHE A 38 -16.10 0.33 -20.39
N ALA A 39 -16.86 0.35 -19.30
CA ALA A 39 -18.32 0.18 -19.31
C ALA A 39 -19.01 1.28 -20.14
N ASN A 40 -18.54 2.53 -20.02
CA ASN A 40 -19.02 3.64 -20.85
C ASN A 40 -18.75 3.40 -22.34
N TYR A 41 -17.59 2.83 -22.69
CA TYR A 41 -17.24 2.51 -24.07
C TYR A 41 -18.06 1.35 -24.65
N ILE A 42 -18.30 0.27 -23.87
CA ILE A 42 -19.15 -0.87 -24.28
C ILE A 42 -20.59 -0.43 -24.57
N LEU A 43 -21.17 0.37 -23.68
CA LEU A 43 -22.56 0.83 -23.81
C LEU A 43 -22.76 1.74 -25.02
N ASN A 44 -21.67 2.21 -25.65
CA ASN A 44 -21.71 3.26 -26.65
C ASN A 44 -21.29 2.82 -28.07
N THR A 45 -21.26 1.53 -28.44
CA THR A 45 -20.85 1.22 -29.83
C THR A 45 -21.45 -0.02 -30.49
N PHE A 46 -22.12 0.28 -31.60
CA PHE A 46 -22.58 -0.52 -32.75
C PHE A 46 -21.46 -1.34 -33.47
N PRO A 47 -21.78 -2.22 -34.45
CA PRO A 47 -21.33 -3.63 -34.44
C PRO A 47 -20.28 -4.06 -35.49
N SER A 48 -19.36 -3.20 -35.95
CA SER A 48 -18.53 -3.50 -37.14
C SER A 48 -17.02 -3.64 -36.93
N PHE A 49 -16.49 -3.46 -35.72
CA PHE A 49 -15.05 -3.60 -35.46
C PHE A 49 -14.77 -4.79 -34.56
N ASN A 50 -13.68 -5.55 -34.77
CA ASN A 50 -13.26 -6.64 -33.86
C ASN A 50 -12.59 -6.09 -32.58
N TRP A 51 -13.29 -5.18 -31.89
CA TRP A 51 -12.84 -4.50 -30.66
C TRP A 51 -12.64 -5.47 -29.49
N SER A 52 -13.28 -6.64 -29.54
CA SER A 52 -13.22 -7.70 -28.52
C SER A 52 -11.80 -8.17 -28.19
N ILE A 53 -10.85 -8.10 -29.15
CA ILE A 53 -9.45 -8.49 -28.93
C ILE A 53 -8.71 -7.48 -28.04
N TRP A 54 -8.97 -6.19 -28.22
CA TRP A 54 -8.43 -5.14 -27.36
C TRP A 54 -9.03 -5.21 -25.96
N VAL A 55 -10.31 -5.56 -25.86
CA VAL A 55 -10.99 -5.82 -24.57
C VAL A 55 -10.36 -6.96 -23.80
N ILE A 56 -10.15 -8.10 -24.45
CA ILE A 56 -9.55 -9.27 -23.82
C ILE A 56 -8.11 -8.96 -23.41
N SER A 57 -7.36 -8.19 -24.21
CA SER A 57 -6.00 -7.76 -23.87
C SER A 57 -5.96 -6.89 -22.61
N ILE A 58 -6.91 -5.95 -22.46
CA ILE A 58 -7.02 -5.11 -21.26
C ILE A 58 -7.48 -5.92 -20.05
N TRP A 59 -8.43 -6.85 -20.22
CA TRP A 59 -8.87 -7.76 -19.16
C TRP A 59 -7.75 -8.69 -18.68
N ALA A 60 -6.92 -9.19 -19.59
CA ALA A 60 -5.74 -9.97 -19.26
C ALA A 60 -4.74 -9.16 -18.44
N LEU A 61 -4.52 -7.88 -18.80
CA LEU A 61 -3.66 -6.97 -18.05
C LEU A 61 -4.20 -6.72 -16.64
N PHE A 62 -5.52 -6.53 -16.50
CA PHE A 62 -6.19 -6.44 -15.20
C PHE A 62 -6.03 -7.69 -14.35
N PHE A 63 -6.18 -8.87 -14.97
CA PHE A 63 -6.02 -10.14 -14.28
C PHE A 63 -4.58 -10.34 -13.79
N ILE A 64 -3.58 -9.95 -14.59
CA ILE A 64 -2.16 -9.96 -14.21
C ILE A 64 -1.91 -9.01 -13.03
N LEU A 65 -2.45 -7.79 -13.06
CA LEU A 65 -2.33 -6.84 -11.94
C LEU A 65 -2.99 -7.36 -10.66
N HIS A 66 -4.17 -7.99 -10.78
CA HIS A 66 -4.85 -8.62 -9.65
C HIS A 66 -4.04 -9.80 -9.10
N PHE A 67 -3.47 -10.62 -9.98
CA PHE A 67 -2.61 -11.74 -9.62
C PHE A 67 -1.36 -11.25 -8.88
N ILE A 68 -0.67 -10.21 -9.38
CA ILE A 68 0.46 -9.59 -8.70
C ILE A 68 0.04 -9.06 -7.32
N ARG A 69 -1.11 -8.40 -7.21
CA ARG A 69 -1.62 -7.90 -5.93
C ARG A 69 -1.85 -9.02 -4.91
N VAL A 70 -2.55 -10.07 -5.31
CA VAL A 70 -2.91 -11.16 -4.39
C VAL A 70 -1.71 -12.05 -4.08
N PHE A 71 -0.91 -12.42 -5.07
CA PHE A 71 0.20 -13.37 -4.87
C PHE A 71 1.53 -12.71 -4.48
N ILE A 72 1.82 -11.50 -4.96
CA ILE A 72 3.08 -10.80 -4.65
C ILE A 72 2.88 -9.84 -3.49
N THR A 73 1.88 -8.95 -3.52
CA THR A 73 1.73 -7.95 -2.45
C THR A 73 1.38 -8.58 -1.09
N GLU A 74 0.50 -9.60 -1.02
CA GLU A 74 0.26 -10.29 0.26
C GLU A 74 1.46 -11.13 0.73
N ARG A 75 2.16 -11.80 -0.18
CA ARG A 75 3.34 -12.60 0.16
C ARG A 75 4.52 -11.72 0.58
N PHE A 76 4.66 -10.54 -0.03
CA PHE A 76 5.70 -9.57 0.24
C PHE A 76 5.42 -8.73 1.50
N MET A 77 4.21 -8.18 1.67
CA MET A 77 3.78 -7.51 2.92
C MET A 77 3.19 -8.51 3.94
N ASN A 78 3.85 -9.65 4.10
CA ASN A 78 3.47 -10.62 5.12
C ASN A 78 3.85 -10.10 6.53
N LYS A 79 3.46 -10.84 7.58
CA LYS A 79 3.78 -10.48 8.98
C LYS A 79 5.27 -10.28 9.26
N LYS A 80 6.17 -10.93 8.50
CA LYS A 80 7.62 -10.77 8.65
C LYS A 80 8.07 -9.41 8.14
N TRP A 81 7.63 -9.02 6.94
CA TRP A 81 7.90 -7.68 6.42
C TRP A 81 7.30 -6.59 7.31
N GLU A 82 6.08 -6.80 7.82
CA GLU A 82 5.44 -5.86 8.76
C GLU A 82 6.30 -5.64 10.01
N ARG A 83 6.85 -6.72 10.59
CA ARG A 83 7.78 -6.62 11.72
C ARG A 83 9.06 -5.88 11.38
N GLU A 84 9.70 -6.20 10.25
CA GLU A 84 10.93 -5.52 9.81
C GLU A 84 10.70 -4.00 9.62
N GLN A 85 9.53 -3.61 9.11
CA GLN A 85 9.20 -2.19 8.97
C GLN A 85 8.92 -1.51 10.31
N ILE A 86 8.27 -2.21 11.24
CA ILE A 86 8.03 -1.71 12.61
C ILE A 86 9.35 -1.49 13.33
N GLU A 87 10.26 -2.46 13.31
CA GLU A 87 11.59 -2.34 13.93
C GLU A 87 12.39 -1.16 13.37
N LYS A 88 12.40 -0.99 12.04
CA LYS A 88 13.02 0.17 11.39
C LYS A 88 12.40 1.49 11.84
N LEU A 89 11.08 1.53 12.08
CA LEU A 89 10.40 2.73 12.53
C LEU A 89 10.75 3.05 14.00
N VAL A 90 10.72 2.05 14.87
CA VAL A 90 11.07 2.18 16.29
C VAL A 90 12.52 2.64 16.44
N PHE A 91 13.45 2.05 15.68
CA PHE A 91 14.85 2.47 15.67
C PHE A 91 15.02 3.95 15.27
N LYS A 92 14.27 4.42 14.26
CA LYS A 92 14.28 5.84 13.87
C LYS A 92 13.73 6.74 14.97
N GLN A 93 12.70 6.31 15.68
CA GLN A 93 12.12 7.08 16.79
C GLN A 93 13.10 7.17 17.97
N GLN A 94 13.74 6.06 18.34
CA GLN A 94 14.79 6.03 19.38
C GLN A 94 15.94 6.98 19.05
N ARG A 95 16.49 6.91 17.83
CA ARG A 95 17.55 7.84 17.39
C ARG A 95 17.13 9.30 17.45
N LYS A 96 15.88 9.60 17.12
CA LYS A 96 15.35 10.97 17.18
C LYS A 96 15.21 11.45 18.63
N LEU A 97 14.81 10.58 19.56
CA LEU A 97 14.77 10.89 20.99
C LEU A 97 16.17 11.19 21.54
N GLU A 98 17.17 10.39 21.19
CA GLU A 98 18.57 10.64 21.59
C GLU A 98 19.09 11.99 21.07
N GLN A 99 18.77 12.35 19.83
CA GLN A 99 19.13 13.66 19.26
C GLN A 99 18.46 14.80 20.02
N LEU A 100 17.15 14.69 20.26
CA LEU A 100 16.40 15.69 21.02
C LEU A 100 16.94 15.86 22.44
N GLN A 101 17.33 14.78 23.11
CA GLN A 101 17.95 14.85 24.44
C GLN A 101 19.30 15.56 24.42
N LYS A 102 20.15 15.29 23.43
CA LYS A 102 21.44 15.97 23.25
C LYS A 102 21.25 17.47 22.96
N ASP A 103 20.27 17.82 22.13
CA ASP A 103 19.96 19.21 21.83
C ASP A 103 19.44 19.95 23.06
N ILE A 104 18.61 19.32 23.90
CA ILE A 104 18.15 19.92 25.17
C ILE A 104 19.32 20.12 26.13
N GLN A 105 20.22 19.14 26.29
CA GLN A 105 21.39 19.26 27.18
C GLN A 105 22.42 20.30 26.70
N LYS A 106 22.52 20.53 25.39
CA LYS A 106 23.42 21.53 24.81
C LYS A 106 22.88 22.96 24.96
N ASN A 107 21.56 23.11 25.01
CA ASN A 107 20.86 24.39 25.10
C ASN A 107 20.38 24.73 26.53
N ALA A 108 20.64 23.86 27.51
CA ALA A 108 20.40 24.07 28.93
C ALA A 108 21.70 24.52 29.63
#